data_AF-A0A6T7SXY7-F1
#
_entry.id   AF-A0A6T7SXY7-F1
#
_cell.length_a   1.000
_cell.length_b   1.000
_cell.length_c   1.000
_cell.angle_alpha   90.00
_cell.angle_beta   90.00
_cell.angle_gamma   90.00
#
_symmetry.space_group_name_H-M   'P 1'
#
loop_
_entity.id
_entity.type
_entity.pdbx_description
1 polymer ?
#
loop_
_entity_poly.entity_id
_entity_poly.type
_entity_poly.pdbx_seq_one_letter_code
_entity_poly.pdbx_strand_id
1 'polypeptide(L)'
;LAALLYRFLGPAINLLQSTDYESQEPVFCESPAVVELLSTLESTLQPFRMELNAACFDMLVLAIVSQHVVPPLERLVLGKKPSSFSAMGAMQFDKDLRALTGFCSTLTQRTVRDQFTRLSQLCLVLNLGEPKEIFDYGWGDTSGGASVMWRLTGEEVRKTMMRRSDFRKERIQALKL
;
A
#
# COMPACT_ATOMS: atom_id res chain seq x y z
N LEU A 1 8.86 -11.49 -19.67
CA LEU A 1 8.29 -11.70 -18.32
C LEU A 1 7.47 -10.51 -17.84
N ALA A 2 8.02 -9.29 -17.76
CA ALA A 2 7.29 -8.10 -17.28
C ALA A 2 5.96 -7.82 -18.01
N ALA A 3 5.92 -7.88 -19.34
CA ALA A 3 4.68 -7.71 -20.11
C ALA A 3 3.65 -8.82 -19.85
N LEU A 4 4.12 -10.04 -19.56
CA LEU A 4 3.26 -11.19 -19.24
C LEU A 4 2.69 -11.05 -17.82
N LEU A 5 3.51 -10.66 -16.85
CA LEU A 5 3.06 -10.34 -15.49
C LEU A 5 2.06 -9.19 -15.47
N TYR A 6 2.29 -8.13 -16.26
CA TYR A 6 1.32 -7.05 -16.41
C TYR A 6 0.00 -7.53 -17.02
N ARG A 7 0.04 -8.47 -17.96
CA ARG A 7 -1.17 -9.04 -18.57
C ARG A 7 -2.00 -9.85 -17.57
N PHE A 8 -1.37 -10.58 -16.65
CA PHE A 8 -2.06 -11.39 -15.64
C PHE A 8 -2.48 -10.59 -14.41
N LEU A 9 -1.58 -9.77 -13.84
CA LEU A 9 -1.85 -9.00 -12.63
C LEU A 9 -2.59 -7.68 -12.92
N GLY A 10 -2.45 -7.14 -14.12
CA GLY A 10 -3.02 -5.84 -14.51
C GLY A 10 -4.52 -5.73 -14.29
N PRO A 11 -5.36 -6.69 -14.70
CA PRO A 11 -6.79 -6.64 -14.45
C PRO A 11 -7.15 -6.53 -12.97
N ALA A 12 -6.55 -7.35 -12.10
CA ALA A 12 -6.82 -7.32 -10.66
C ALA A 12 -6.29 -6.03 -10.00
N ILE A 13 -5.12 -5.55 -10.43
CA ILE A 13 -4.58 -4.27 -9.97
C ILE A 13 -5.48 -3.12 -10.41
N ASN A 14 -5.97 -3.11 -11.65
CA ASN A 14 -6.87 -2.08 -12.15
C ASN A 14 -8.20 -2.07 -11.40
N LEU A 15 -8.71 -3.25 -11.03
CA LEU A 15 -9.90 -3.36 -10.20
C LEU A 15 -9.69 -2.68 -8.84
N LEU A 16 -8.56 -2.94 -8.18
CA LEU A 16 -8.21 -2.30 -6.91
C LEU A 16 -8.02 -0.78 -7.08
N GLN A 17 -7.38 -0.33 -8.16
CA GLN A 17 -7.25 1.10 -8.48
C GLN A 17 -8.58 1.80 -8.79
N SER A 18 -9.56 1.07 -9.29
CA SER A 18 -10.90 1.60 -9.58
C SER A 18 -11.85 1.58 -8.39
N THR A 19 -11.40 1.06 -7.24
CA THR A 19 -12.22 0.98 -6.02
C THR A 19 -12.49 2.40 -5.49
N ASP A 20 -13.77 2.68 -5.21
CA ASP A 20 -14.19 3.96 -4.64
C ASP A 20 -13.93 3.96 -3.12
N TYR A 21 -12.79 4.50 -2.71
CA TYR A 21 -12.43 4.65 -1.30
C TYR A 21 -13.11 5.86 -0.61
N GLU A 22 -13.87 6.67 -1.34
CA GLU A 22 -14.59 7.79 -0.73
C GLU A 22 -15.87 7.28 -0.06
N SER A 23 -16.65 6.50 -0.78
CA SER A 23 -18.00 6.06 -0.38
C SER A 23 -18.02 4.73 0.40
N GLN A 24 -16.89 4.31 0.99
CA GLN A 24 -16.80 3.03 1.70
C GLN A 24 -17.64 3.04 2.98
N GLU A 25 -18.46 2.01 3.13
CA GLU A 25 -19.19 1.71 4.36
C GLU A 25 -18.30 0.94 5.35
N PRO A 26 -18.62 0.97 6.66
CA PRO A 26 -17.87 0.20 7.65
C PRO A 26 -18.12 -1.30 7.46
N VAL A 27 -17.21 -1.95 6.74
CA VAL A 27 -17.26 -3.39 6.48
C VAL A 27 -16.09 -4.11 7.17
N PHE A 28 -16.38 -5.24 7.80
CA PHE A 28 -15.37 -6.05 8.51
C PHE A 28 -14.74 -7.15 7.64
N CYS A 29 -14.77 -7.06 6.32
CA CYS A 29 -14.07 -7.98 5.39
C CYS A 29 -13.07 -7.25 4.47
N GLU A 30 -12.22 -8.01 3.80
CA GLU A 30 -11.35 -7.54 2.73
C GLU A 30 -12.17 -7.11 1.52
N SER A 31 -11.68 -6.14 0.74
CA SER A 31 -12.38 -5.75 -0.48
C SER A 31 -12.39 -6.89 -1.50
N PRO A 32 -13.45 -7.02 -2.32
CA PRO A 32 -13.46 -8.00 -3.41
C PRO A 32 -12.27 -7.83 -4.36
N ALA A 33 -11.80 -6.59 -4.54
CA ALA A 33 -10.68 -6.25 -5.39
C ALA A 33 -9.36 -6.81 -4.87
N VAL A 34 -9.09 -6.75 -3.56
CA VAL A 34 -7.88 -7.35 -3.00
C VAL A 34 -7.97 -8.88 -3.03
N VAL A 35 -9.14 -9.46 -2.74
CA VAL A 35 -9.33 -10.93 -2.81
C VAL A 35 -9.02 -11.46 -4.21
N GLU A 36 -9.50 -10.78 -5.25
CA GLU A 36 -9.18 -11.11 -6.64
C GLU A 36 -7.67 -11.00 -6.94
N LEU A 37 -7.01 -9.97 -6.40
CA LEU A 37 -5.56 -9.80 -6.54
C LEU A 37 -4.77 -10.93 -5.87
N LEU A 38 -5.18 -11.38 -4.68
CA LEU A 38 -4.53 -12.50 -3.98
C LEU A 38 -4.67 -13.80 -4.80
N SER A 39 -5.88 -14.11 -5.25
CA SER A 39 -6.18 -15.28 -6.09
C SER A 39 -5.38 -15.26 -7.41
N THR A 40 -5.32 -14.10 -8.06
CA THR A 40 -4.55 -13.90 -9.30
C THR A 40 -3.06 -14.07 -9.06
N LEU A 41 -2.51 -13.53 -7.96
CA LEU A 41 -1.11 -13.69 -7.59
C LEU A 41 -0.78 -15.16 -7.33
N GLU A 42 -1.63 -15.88 -6.59
CA GLU A 42 -1.45 -17.31 -6.31
C GLU A 42 -1.39 -18.13 -7.61
N SER A 43 -2.41 -17.95 -8.46
CA SER A 43 -2.51 -18.66 -9.74
C SER A 43 -1.34 -18.35 -10.68
N THR A 44 -0.87 -17.10 -10.67
CA THR A 44 0.28 -16.67 -11.48
C THR A 44 1.59 -17.31 -11.01
N LEU A 45 1.75 -17.49 -9.69
CA LEU A 45 2.98 -18.00 -9.08
C LEU A 45 3.04 -19.53 -9.02
N GLN A 46 1.90 -20.21 -9.01
CA GLN A 46 1.80 -21.66 -8.86
C GLN A 46 2.69 -22.45 -9.85
N PRO A 47 2.75 -22.13 -11.16
CA PRO A 47 3.61 -22.86 -12.08
C PRO A 47 5.10 -22.70 -11.75
N PHE A 48 5.52 -21.50 -11.36
CA PHE A 48 6.90 -21.22 -11.01
C PHE A 48 7.32 -21.91 -9.71
N ARG A 49 6.38 -22.14 -8.78
CA ARG A 49 6.65 -22.86 -7.53
C ARG A 49 7.04 -24.33 -7.77
N MET A 50 6.53 -24.93 -8.84
CA MET A 50 6.82 -26.33 -9.19
C MET A 50 8.13 -26.48 -9.98
N GLU A 51 8.49 -25.46 -10.78
CA GLU A 51 9.63 -25.51 -11.70
C GLU A 51 10.91 -24.88 -11.14
N LEU A 52 10.80 -23.96 -10.19
CA LEU A 52 11.94 -23.24 -9.61
C LEU A 52 12.36 -23.84 -8.26
N ASN A 53 13.66 -23.78 -7.99
CA ASN A 53 14.15 -24.00 -6.63
C ASN A 53 13.70 -22.86 -5.68
N ALA A 54 13.72 -23.13 -4.38
CA ALA A 54 13.20 -22.20 -3.36
C ALA A 54 13.86 -20.81 -3.42
N ALA A 55 15.18 -20.74 -3.61
CA ALA A 55 15.90 -19.46 -3.64
C ALA A 55 15.52 -18.60 -4.86
N CYS A 56 15.38 -19.22 -6.04
CA CYS A 56 14.93 -18.55 -7.25
C CYS A 56 13.47 -18.11 -7.14
N PHE A 57 12.61 -18.95 -6.54
CA PHE A 57 11.22 -18.62 -6.30
C PHE A 57 11.07 -17.43 -5.34
N ASP A 58 11.82 -17.42 -4.23
CA ASP A 58 11.85 -16.31 -3.29
C ASP A 58 12.24 -14.99 -3.97
N MET A 59 13.29 -15.01 -4.79
CA MET A 59 13.73 -13.83 -5.57
C MET A 59 12.67 -13.37 -6.56
N LEU A 60 11.98 -14.31 -7.22
CA LEU A 60 10.90 -14.00 -8.16
C LEU A 60 9.72 -13.33 -7.44
N VAL A 61 9.30 -13.85 -6.28
CA VAL A 61 8.22 -13.27 -5.47
C VAL A 61 8.59 -11.83 -5.07
N LEU A 62 9.79 -11.61 -4.55
CA LEU A 62 10.25 -10.28 -4.17
C LEU A 62 10.29 -9.31 -5.36
N ALA A 63 10.74 -9.77 -6.53
CA ALA A 63 10.76 -8.97 -7.75
C ALA A 63 9.34 -8.60 -8.22
N ILE A 64 8.41 -9.56 -8.21
CA ILE A 64 7.01 -9.32 -8.59
C ILE A 64 6.37 -8.32 -7.62
N VAL A 65 6.52 -8.52 -6.32
CA VAL A 65 5.94 -7.63 -5.31
C VAL A 65 6.47 -6.21 -5.48
N SER A 66 7.79 -6.06 -5.54
CA SER A 66 8.45 -4.74 -5.62
C SER A 66 8.21 -3.99 -6.94
N GLN A 67 8.08 -4.69 -8.06
CA GLN A 67 8.00 -4.04 -9.39
C GLN A 67 6.57 -3.97 -9.94
N HIS A 68 5.71 -4.90 -9.56
CA HIS A 68 4.39 -5.07 -10.18
C HIS A 68 3.22 -4.92 -9.21
N VAL A 69 3.40 -5.13 -7.91
CA VAL A 69 2.31 -5.06 -6.93
C VAL A 69 2.33 -3.73 -6.16
N VAL A 70 3.45 -3.40 -5.52
CA VAL A 70 3.55 -2.20 -4.66
C VAL A 70 3.44 -0.88 -5.46
N PRO A 71 4.15 -0.68 -6.60
CA PRO A 71 4.15 0.61 -7.28
C PRO A 71 2.75 1.07 -7.78
N PRO A 72 1.88 0.20 -8.33
CA PRO A 72 0.51 0.59 -8.64
C PRO A 72 -0.31 1.07 -7.43
N LEU A 73 -0.09 0.50 -6.26
CA LEU A 73 -0.79 0.89 -5.02
C LEU A 73 -0.24 2.21 -4.47
N GLU A 74 1.07 2.44 -4.54
CA GLU A 74 1.61 3.77 -4.23
C GLU A 74 1.05 4.83 -5.18
N ARG A 75 0.88 4.50 -6.47
CA ARG A 75 0.25 5.41 -7.46
C ARG A 75 -1.23 5.67 -7.19
N LEU A 76 -1.93 4.80 -6.48
CA LEU A 76 -3.31 5.03 -6.04
C LEU A 76 -3.37 6.26 -5.10
N VAL A 77 -2.32 6.45 -4.30
CA VAL A 77 -2.22 7.55 -3.33
C VAL A 77 -1.48 8.77 -3.90
N LEU A 78 -0.33 8.55 -4.57
CA LEU A 78 0.61 9.59 -4.99
C LEU A 78 0.64 9.84 -6.51
N GLY A 79 -0.12 9.09 -7.29
CA GLY A 79 -0.10 9.15 -8.74
C GLY A 79 -0.73 10.42 -9.32
N LYS A 80 -0.77 10.52 -10.65
CA LYS A 80 -1.35 11.66 -11.38
C LYS A 80 -2.88 11.75 -11.23
N LYS A 81 -3.53 10.59 -11.06
CA LYS A 81 -4.98 10.45 -10.81
C LYS A 81 -5.16 9.68 -9.51
N PRO A 82 -4.90 10.31 -8.37
CA PRO A 82 -5.00 9.62 -7.09
C PRO A 82 -6.46 9.47 -6.65
N SER A 83 -6.74 8.44 -5.88
CA SER A 83 -8.05 8.26 -5.25
C SER A 83 -8.24 9.25 -4.10
N SER A 84 -9.49 9.64 -3.87
CA SER A 84 -9.90 10.30 -2.63
C SER A 84 -10.27 9.23 -1.60
N PHE A 85 -10.06 9.54 -0.33
CA PHE A 85 -10.32 8.64 0.77
C PHE A 85 -11.15 9.34 1.82
N SER A 86 -12.21 8.68 2.26
CA SER A 86 -12.79 8.93 3.58
C SER A 86 -11.96 8.24 4.67
N ALA A 87 -12.22 8.56 5.94
CA ALA A 87 -11.59 7.86 7.06
C ALA A 87 -11.84 6.33 7.01
N MET A 88 -13.06 5.92 6.62
CA MET A 88 -13.40 4.50 6.46
C MET A 88 -12.69 3.87 5.26
N GLY A 89 -12.61 4.57 4.12
CA GLY A 89 -11.86 4.08 2.97
C GLY A 89 -10.37 3.94 3.23
N ALA A 90 -9.76 4.85 3.99
CA ALA A 90 -8.38 4.72 4.44
C ALA A 90 -8.16 3.46 5.30
N MET A 91 -9.12 3.14 6.16
CA MET A 91 -9.10 1.93 6.98
C MET A 91 -9.28 0.66 6.14
N GLN A 92 -10.17 0.69 5.14
CA GLN A 92 -10.35 -0.42 4.20
C GLN A 92 -9.06 -0.67 3.39
N PHE A 93 -8.42 0.39 2.90
CA PHE A 93 -7.15 0.28 2.18
C PHE A 93 -6.02 -0.27 3.05
N ASP A 94 -5.92 0.15 4.32
CA ASP A 94 -4.97 -0.44 5.28
C ASP A 94 -5.23 -1.94 5.49
N LYS A 95 -6.49 -2.33 5.60
CA LYS A 95 -6.86 -3.73 5.75
C LYS A 95 -6.47 -4.57 4.53
N ASP A 96 -6.78 -4.09 3.33
CA ASP A 96 -6.40 -4.73 2.08
C ASP A 96 -4.86 -4.86 1.98
N LEU A 97 -4.12 -3.83 2.38
CA LEU A 97 -2.65 -3.86 2.44
C LEU A 97 -2.14 -4.92 3.42
N ARG A 98 -2.76 -5.06 4.59
CA ARG A 98 -2.39 -6.09 5.57
C ARG A 98 -2.67 -7.50 5.06
N ALA A 99 -3.81 -7.72 4.40
CA ALA A 99 -4.12 -8.99 3.76
C ALA A 99 -3.08 -9.35 2.68
N LEU A 100 -2.74 -8.39 1.83
CA LEU A 100 -1.72 -8.54 0.78
C LEU A 100 -0.33 -8.83 1.35
N THR A 101 0.11 -8.08 2.36
CA THR A 101 1.40 -8.28 3.02
C THR A 101 1.47 -9.65 3.70
N GLY A 102 0.38 -10.05 4.37
CA GLY A 102 0.25 -11.35 5.01
C GLY A 102 0.35 -12.49 4.01
N PHE A 103 -0.41 -12.43 2.91
CA PHE A 103 -0.35 -13.40 1.83
C PHE A 103 1.05 -13.47 1.19
N CYS A 104 1.67 -12.33 0.85
CA CYS A 104 3.03 -12.34 0.30
C CYS A 104 4.06 -12.96 1.26
N SER A 105 3.85 -12.84 2.57
CA SER A 105 4.71 -13.46 3.58
C SER A 105 4.57 -14.98 3.64
N THR A 106 3.46 -15.57 3.19
CA THR A 106 3.30 -17.04 3.12
C THR A 106 3.94 -17.64 1.86
N LEU A 107 4.17 -16.81 0.83
CA LEU A 107 4.73 -17.26 -0.45
C LEU A 107 6.23 -17.51 -0.38
N THR A 108 6.98 -16.75 0.42
CA THR A 108 8.45 -16.77 0.45
C THR A 108 8.98 -16.91 1.86
N GLN A 109 10.15 -17.53 2.02
CA GLN A 109 10.88 -17.57 3.30
C GLN A 109 11.61 -16.25 3.59
N ARG A 110 11.78 -15.39 2.58
CA ARG A 110 12.39 -14.08 2.74
C ARG A 110 11.38 -13.06 3.27
N THR A 111 11.88 -12.07 3.99
CA THR A 111 11.02 -10.98 4.47
C THR A 111 10.55 -10.12 3.30
N VAL A 112 9.22 -9.95 3.18
CA VAL A 112 8.59 -9.04 2.21
C VAL A 112 8.31 -7.65 2.79
N ARG A 113 8.59 -7.43 4.08
CA ARG A 113 8.21 -6.21 4.80
C ARG A 113 8.88 -4.95 4.25
N ASP A 114 10.13 -5.09 3.80
CA ASP A 114 10.89 -3.96 3.27
C ASP A 114 10.23 -3.38 2.01
N GLN A 115 9.69 -4.25 1.16
CA GLN A 115 9.03 -3.90 -0.09
C GLN A 115 7.73 -3.12 0.17
N PHE A 116 7.02 -3.42 1.26
CA PHE A 116 5.78 -2.74 1.64
C PHE A 116 6.00 -1.50 2.52
N THR A 117 7.21 -1.25 3.02
CA THR A 117 7.45 -0.23 4.06
C THR A 117 6.95 1.16 3.67
N ARG A 118 7.25 1.62 2.45
CA ARG A 118 6.78 2.93 1.96
C ARG A 118 5.26 2.98 1.85
N LEU A 119 4.63 1.94 1.31
CA LEU A 119 3.18 1.84 1.19
C LEU A 119 2.49 1.79 2.57
N SER A 120 3.06 1.08 3.54
CA SER A 120 2.58 1.07 4.93
C SER A 120 2.67 2.46 5.58
N GLN A 121 3.72 3.23 5.30
CA GLN A 121 3.82 4.62 5.76
C GLN A 121 2.76 5.53 5.11
N LEU A 122 2.42 5.30 3.83
CA LEU A 122 1.31 6.01 3.19
C LEU A 122 -0.02 5.66 3.87
N CYS A 123 -0.28 4.39 4.16
CA CYS A 123 -1.46 3.96 4.91
C CYS A 123 -1.51 4.58 6.31
N LEU A 124 -0.38 4.66 7.02
CA LEU A 124 -0.29 5.33 8.32
C LEU A 124 -0.73 6.79 8.21
N VAL A 125 -0.21 7.53 7.23
CA VAL A 125 -0.59 8.94 7.01
C VAL A 125 -2.06 9.07 6.61
N LEU A 126 -2.59 8.16 5.80
CA LEU A 126 -4.01 8.13 5.44
C LEU A 126 -4.91 7.83 6.63
N ASN A 127 -4.43 7.13 7.67
CA ASN A 127 -5.22 6.74 8.85
C ASN A 127 -5.04 7.67 10.07
N LEU A 128 -4.36 8.81 9.91
CA LEU A 128 -4.32 9.83 10.96
C LEU A 128 -5.74 10.32 11.28
N GLY A 129 -6.00 10.65 12.54
CA GLY A 129 -7.21 11.35 12.98
C GLY A 129 -7.17 12.83 12.60
N GLU A 130 -6.01 13.45 12.74
CA GLU A 130 -5.76 14.83 12.31
C GLU A 130 -4.35 15.02 11.69
N PRO A 131 -4.15 16.00 10.78
CA PRO A 131 -2.85 16.22 10.13
C PRO A 131 -1.66 16.42 11.09
N LYS A 132 -1.88 16.94 12.29
CA LYS A 132 -0.82 17.21 13.28
C LYS A 132 -0.31 15.94 13.97
N GLU A 133 -1.11 14.88 14.02
CA GLU A 133 -0.75 13.62 14.68
C GLU A 133 0.48 12.95 14.05
N ILE A 134 0.88 13.35 12.84
CA ILE A 134 2.10 12.83 12.22
C ILE A 134 3.35 13.06 13.08
N PHE A 135 3.40 14.14 13.87
CA PHE A 135 4.52 14.43 14.76
C PHE A 135 4.59 13.45 15.93
N ASP A 136 3.46 12.87 16.34
CA ASP A 136 3.40 11.84 17.40
C ASP A 136 4.09 10.54 16.95
N TYR A 137 4.20 10.32 15.64
CA TYR A 137 4.93 9.22 15.01
C TYR A 137 6.41 9.56 14.72
N GLY A 138 6.94 10.63 15.30
CA GLY A 138 8.36 10.99 15.21
C GLY A 138 8.76 11.67 13.89
N TRP A 139 7.83 12.33 13.20
CA TRP A 139 8.19 13.13 12.02
C TRP A 139 9.11 14.29 12.41
N GLY A 140 10.30 14.37 11.82
CA GLY A 140 11.27 15.45 12.07
C GLY A 140 12.05 15.35 13.39
N ASP A 141 11.71 14.40 14.26
CA ASP A 141 12.45 14.11 15.49
C ASP A 141 12.81 12.62 15.57
N THR A 142 14.11 12.34 15.46
CA THR A 142 14.68 10.98 15.56
C THR A 142 15.13 10.64 16.99
N SER A 143 14.99 11.57 17.95
CA SER A 143 15.50 11.42 19.32
C SER A 143 14.53 10.72 20.28
N GLY A 144 13.27 10.54 19.89
CA GLY A 144 12.25 9.79 20.65
C GLY A 144 12.24 8.29 20.33
N GLY A 145 12.13 7.45 21.37
CA GLY A 145 12.25 5.98 21.30
C GLY A 145 11.16 5.21 20.53
N ALA A 146 10.18 5.90 19.91
CA ALA A 146 9.14 5.30 19.07
C ALA A 146 9.02 6.03 17.72
N SER A 147 10.16 6.35 17.10
CA SER A 147 10.20 7.05 15.81
C SER A 147 10.04 6.06 14.65
N VAL A 148 9.03 6.27 13.82
CA VAL A 148 8.92 5.59 12.53
C VAL A 148 10.11 6.01 11.67
N MET A 149 10.85 5.06 11.10
CA MET A 149 11.91 5.35 10.13
C MET A 149 11.31 5.77 8.79
N TRP A 150 10.91 7.04 8.68
CA TRP A 150 10.25 7.60 7.51
C TRP A 150 11.10 7.47 6.24
N ARG A 151 10.51 6.90 5.19
CA ARG A 151 11.05 6.82 3.83
C ARG A 151 10.31 7.74 2.86
N LEU A 152 9.29 8.44 3.35
CA LEU A 152 8.52 9.43 2.61
C LEU A 152 9.16 10.80 2.74
N THR A 153 9.05 11.61 1.69
CA THR A 153 9.39 13.04 1.76
C THR A 153 8.24 13.84 2.37
N GLY A 154 8.52 15.05 2.87
CA GLY A 154 7.47 15.95 3.37
C GLY A 154 6.43 16.32 2.30
N GLU A 155 6.83 16.36 1.02
CA GLU A 155 5.90 16.57 -0.09
C GLU A 155 4.98 15.36 -0.30
N GLU A 156 5.51 14.14 -0.24
CA GLU A 156 4.71 12.91 -0.34
C GLU A 156 3.70 12.81 0.80
N VAL A 157 4.13 13.05 2.04
CA VAL A 157 3.22 13.12 3.19
C VAL A 157 2.11 14.13 2.97
N ARG A 158 2.47 15.35 2.53
CA ARG A 158 1.50 16.42 2.28
C ARG A 158 0.49 16.00 1.21
N LYS A 159 0.95 15.37 0.12
CA LYS A 159 0.07 14.85 -0.95
C LYS A 159 -0.85 13.75 -0.44
N THR A 160 -0.35 12.84 0.40
CA THR A 160 -1.14 11.77 1.03
C THR A 160 -2.22 12.32 1.94
N MET A 161 -1.89 13.28 2.82
CA MET A 161 -2.89 13.95 3.66
C MET A 161 -3.96 14.65 2.83
N MET A 162 -3.60 15.25 1.69
CA MET A 162 -4.57 15.88 0.78
C MET A 162 -5.51 14.88 0.08
N ARG A 163 -5.31 13.57 0.23
CA ARG A 163 -6.23 12.55 -0.28
C ARG A 163 -7.42 12.33 0.66
N ARG A 164 -7.29 12.69 1.94
CA ARG A 164 -8.37 12.63 2.93
C ARG A 164 -9.34 13.79 2.71
N SER A 165 -10.58 13.47 2.35
CA SER A 165 -11.60 14.47 2.01
C SER A 165 -12.03 15.33 3.21
N ASP A 166 -11.90 14.79 4.42
CA ASP A 166 -12.22 15.43 5.69
C ASP A 166 -11.10 16.34 6.23
N PHE A 167 -9.88 16.25 5.67
CA PHE A 167 -8.76 17.09 6.10
C PHE A 167 -8.78 18.47 5.44
N ARG A 168 -8.75 19.52 6.28
CA ARG A 168 -8.67 20.91 5.81
C ARG A 168 -7.29 21.21 5.20
N LYS A 169 -7.28 21.73 3.97
CA LYS A 169 -6.05 22.03 3.22
C LYS A 169 -5.15 23.03 3.95
N GLU A 170 -5.73 24.01 4.63
CA GLU A 170 -4.99 25.04 5.37
C GLU A 170 -4.23 24.42 6.56
N ARG A 171 -4.86 23.47 7.25
CA ARG A 171 -4.22 22.74 8.36
C ARG A 171 -3.05 21.93 7.87
N ILE A 172 -3.20 21.27 6.72
CA ILE A 172 -2.11 20.53 6.08
C ILE A 172 -0.98 21.52 5.73
N GLN A 173 -1.28 22.60 5.00
CA GLN A 173 -0.30 23.62 4.56
C GLN A 173 0.49 24.26 5.70
N ALA A 174 -0.13 24.45 6.86
CA ALA A 174 0.52 24.99 8.05
C ALA A 174 1.55 24.05 8.71
N LEU A 175 1.57 22.75 8.37
CA LEU A 175 2.56 21.80 8.90
C LEU A 175 3.96 22.12 8.40
N LYS A 176 4.93 22.10 9.32
CA LYS A 176 6.36 22.18 9.03
C LYS A 176 6.90 20.75 8.90
N LEU A 177 6.83 20.22 7.68
CA LEU A 177 7.27 18.86 7.34
C LEU A 177 8.68 18.86 6.75
#